data_AF-A0A9J7DJ24-F1
#
_entry.id   AF-A0A9J7DJ24-F1
#
_cell.length_a   1.000
_cell.length_b   1.000
_cell.length_c   1.000
_cell.angle_alpha   90.00
_cell.angle_beta   90.00
_cell.angle_gamma   90.00
#
_symmetry.space_group_name_H-M   'P 1'
#
loop_
_entity.id
_entity.type
_entity.pdbx_description
1 polymer ?
#
loop_
_entity_poly.entity_id
_entity_poly.type
_entity_poly.pdbx_seq_one_letter_code
_entity_poly.pdbx_strand_id
1 'polypeptide(L)'
;MFFPRIFLQKFRIKDKKSTKSGIKTTTVKYDTDESVRSALLEILIYVIFLITTTIVATASRHLYMFYFNQTLEKLFTGREMETNYGVEVRFEELVTTADWWSFLQYKFLDDLHGEMLSSTENETFSLNNKTNGKDGLAKWQRVVLKDNILLGPPRLRQIRVKENTCHVNEAFLRYFNSCYGEYDRKIEDRSPVYKK
;
A
#
# COMPACT_ATOMS: atom_id res chain seq x y z
N MET A 1 10.30 19.68 -6.29
CA MET A 1 11.07 19.74 -7.53
C MET A 1 10.81 21.12 -8.16
N PHE A 2 11.85 21.95 -8.15
CA PHE A 2 12.09 23.23 -8.85
C PHE A 2 10.93 24.00 -9.51
N PHE A 3 10.70 25.24 -9.06
CA PHE A 3 10.48 26.39 -9.94
C PHE A 3 11.31 27.61 -9.43
N PRO A 4 11.81 28.48 -10.34
CA PRO A 4 13.07 29.17 -10.17
C PRO A 4 12.96 30.62 -9.66
N ARG A 5 13.98 31.01 -8.87
CA ARG A 5 14.38 32.40 -8.58
C ARG A 5 14.85 33.10 -9.87
N ILE A 6 13.96 33.71 -10.65
CA ILE A 6 14.38 34.65 -11.70
C ILE A 6 13.35 35.79 -11.81
N PHE A 7 13.40 36.75 -10.89
CA PHE A 7 12.94 38.13 -11.15
C PHE A 7 13.51 39.12 -10.13
N LEU A 8 14.85 39.21 -10.04
CA LEU A 8 15.53 40.23 -9.23
C LEU A 8 16.69 40.86 -10.01
N GLN A 9 16.41 41.46 -11.18
CA GLN A 9 17.44 42.23 -11.86
C GLN A 9 16.88 43.32 -12.79
N LYS A 10 16.30 44.36 -12.21
CA LYS A 10 16.38 45.75 -12.73
C LYS A 10 15.56 46.70 -11.86
N PHE A 11 16.20 47.32 -10.87
CA PHE A 11 15.92 48.72 -10.54
C PHE A 11 17.21 49.36 -10.03
N ARG A 12 17.86 50.12 -10.92
CA ARG A 12 19.08 50.89 -10.64
C ARG A 12 18.66 52.16 -9.91
N ILE A 13 18.75 52.16 -8.59
CA ILE A 13 18.50 53.34 -7.76
C ILE A 13 19.67 54.32 -7.97
N LYS A 14 19.37 55.53 -8.47
CA LYS A 14 20.29 56.66 -8.48
C LYS A 14 20.17 57.37 -7.14
N ASP A 15 21.18 57.21 -6.28
CA ASP A 15 21.32 58.03 -5.07
C ASP A 15 21.69 59.47 -5.45
N LYS A 16 20.83 60.42 -5.08
CA LYS A 16 21.14 61.86 -5.11
C LYS A 16 21.22 62.36 -3.68
N LYS A 17 22.37 62.95 -3.35
CA LYS A 17 22.80 63.43 -2.03
C LYS A 17 21.77 64.30 -1.30
N SER A 18 21.70 64.03 0.01
CA SER A 18 21.07 64.77 1.10
C SER A 18 21.46 66.24 1.18
N THR A 19 20.50 67.14 1.46
CA THR A 19 20.64 68.14 2.54
C THR A 19 19.30 68.76 2.96
N LYS A 20 19.14 68.91 4.30
CA LYS A 20 18.27 69.81 5.09
C LYS A 20 17.08 69.19 5.86
N SER A 21 17.33 69.04 7.17
CA SER A 21 16.54 69.48 8.35
C SER A 21 15.01 69.45 8.31
N GLY A 22 14.41 68.72 9.27
CA GLY A 22 13.06 69.00 9.76
C GLY A 22 12.24 67.77 10.14
N ILE A 23 11.99 67.61 11.44
CA ILE A 23 10.82 66.94 12.06
C ILE A 23 10.56 65.49 11.62
N LYS A 24 10.85 64.53 12.51
CA LYS A 24 10.43 63.12 12.35
C LYS A 24 8.94 62.98 12.68
N THR A 25 8.08 63.37 11.74
CA THR A 25 6.70 62.87 11.69
C THR A 25 6.72 61.43 11.18
N THR A 26 6.25 60.49 11.99
CA THR A 26 5.99 59.10 11.59
C THR A 26 4.83 59.09 10.60
N THR A 27 5.10 59.41 9.35
CA THR A 27 4.13 59.24 8.26
C THR A 27 4.10 57.75 7.91
N VAL A 28 3.02 57.07 8.29
CA VAL A 28 2.72 55.71 7.83
C VAL A 28 2.71 55.75 6.31
N LYS A 29 3.73 55.18 5.69
CA LYS A 29 3.84 55.10 4.24
C LYS A 29 2.92 53.97 3.80
N TYR A 30 1.70 54.31 3.45
CA TYR A 30 0.77 53.38 2.82
C TYR A 30 1.45 52.84 1.56
N ASP A 31 1.59 51.52 1.49
CA ASP A 31 2.14 50.85 0.30
C ASP A 31 1.35 51.29 -0.93
N THR A 32 2.03 51.50 -2.05
CA THR A 32 1.38 51.95 -3.29
C THR A 32 0.31 50.94 -3.71
N ASP A 33 -0.86 51.43 -4.13
CA ASP A 33 -2.01 50.59 -4.55
C ASP A 33 -1.64 49.50 -5.57
N GLU A 34 -0.63 49.76 -6.41
CA GLU A 34 -0.11 48.82 -7.41
C GLU A 34 0.62 47.62 -6.78
N SER A 35 1.39 47.85 -5.72
CA SER A 35 2.09 46.78 -4.97
C SER A 35 1.09 45.86 -4.28
N VAL A 36 0.05 46.45 -3.68
CA VAL A 36 -1.05 45.71 -3.03
C VAL A 36 -1.81 44.86 -4.04
N ARG A 37 -2.11 45.39 -5.24
CA ARG A 37 -2.77 44.64 -6.32
C ARG A 37 -1.93 43.46 -6.82
N SER A 38 -0.62 43.65 -6.99
CA SER A 38 0.28 42.56 -7.40
C SER A 38 0.35 41.45 -6.34
N ALA A 39 0.44 41.81 -5.05
CA ALA A 39 0.46 40.84 -3.97
C ALA A 39 -0.87 40.05 -3.85
N LEU A 40 -2.01 40.72 -4.07
CA LEU A 40 -3.33 40.05 -4.09
C LEU A 40 -3.46 39.05 -5.25
N LEU A 41 -2.94 39.37 -6.43
CA LEU A 41 -2.95 38.43 -7.58
C LEU A 41 -2.06 37.22 -7.34
N GLU A 42 -0.90 37.41 -6.72
CA GLU A 42 0.00 36.30 -6.35
C GLU A 42 -0.68 35.36 -5.34
N ILE A 43 -1.30 35.91 -4.30
CA ILE A 43 -2.06 35.12 -3.31
C ILE A 43 -3.23 34.38 -3.97
N LEU A 44 -3.95 35.01 -4.91
CA LEU A 44 -5.04 34.36 -5.63
C LEU A 44 -4.56 33.14 -6.42
N ILE A 45 -3.42 33.25 -7.11
CA ILE A 45 -2.82 32.13 -7.85
C ILE A 45 -2.40 31.01 -6.88
N TYR A 46 -1.83 31.36 -5.72
CA TYR A 46 -1.52 30.39 -4.67
C TYR A 46 -2.77 29.66 -4.14
N VAL A 47 -3.87 30.38 -3.93
CA VAL A 47 -5.14 29.79 -3.48
C VAL A 47 -5.70 28.82 -4.53
N ILE A 48 -5.70 29.20 -5.82
CA ILE A 48 -6.13 28.30 -6.91
C ILE A 48 -5.21 27.07 -6.98
N PHE A 49 -3.91 27.25 -6.84
CA PHE A 49 -2.96 26.14 -6.78
C PHE A 49 -3.22 25.20 -5.59
N LEU A 50 -3.50 25.74 -4.40
CA LEU A 50 -3.85 24.93 -3.23
C LEU A 50 -5.17 24.16 -3.43
N ILE A 51 -6.17 24.78 -4.06
CA ILE A 51 -7.44 24.09 -4.35
C ILE A 51 -7.24 22.96 -5.36
N THR A 52 -6.53 23.22 -6.47
CA THR A 52 -6.27 22.20 -7.49
C THR A 52 -5.43 21.05 -6.94
N THR A 53 -4.41 21.33 -6.14
CA THR A 53 -3.58 20.30 -5.51
C THR A 53 -4.34 19.50 -4.45
N THR A 54 -5.22 20.12 -3.67
CA THR A 54 -6.07 19.39 -2.72
C THR A 54 -7.09 18.50 -3.43
N ILE A 55 -7.72 18.95 -4.52
CA ILE A 55 -8.62 18.12 -5.34
C ILE A 55 -7.88 16.90 -5.91
N VAL A 56 -6.69 17.10 -6.49
CA VAL A 56 -5.89 15.98 -7.03
C VAL A 56 -5.46 15.02 -5.92
N ALA A 57 -5.10 15.53 -4.74
CA ALA A 57 -4.72 14.71 -3.60
C ALA A 57 -5.87 13.86 -3.05
N THR A 58 -7.10 14.40 -3.01
CA THR A 58 -8.28 13.69 -2.49
C THR A 58 -8.93 12.77 -3.53
N ALA A 59 -8.79 13.03 -4.83
CA ALA A 59 -9.38 12.21 -5.89
C ALA A 59 -8.99 10.72 -5.82
N SER A 60 -7.78 10.42 -5.33
CA SER A 60 -7.28 9.04 -5.20
C SER A 60 -7.72 8.31 -3.93
N ARG A 61 -8.31 9.01 -2.95
CA ARG A 61 -8.61 8.47 -1.62
C ARG A 61 -10.10 8.57 -1.31
N HIS A 62 -10.85 7.54 -1.66
CA HIS A 62 -12.27 7.42 -1.31
C HIS A 62 -12.45 6.72 0.04
N LEU A 63 -13.46 7.13 0.83
CA LEU A 63 -13.83 6.50 2.11
C LEU A 63 -14.10 4.99 1.96
N TYR A 64 -14.58 4.55 0.79
CA TYR A 64 -14.85 3.15 0.47
C TYR A 64 -13.61 2.25 0.63
N MET A 65 -12.41 2.75 0.30
CA MET A 65 -11.17 1.98 0.41
C MET A 65 -10.84 1.56 1.85
N PHE A 66 -11.25 2.36 2.84
CA PHE A 66 -11.07 2.03 4.24
C PHE A 66 -11.89 0.80 4.64
N TYR A 67 -13.18 0.79 4.31
CA TYR A 67 -14.07 -0.34 4.61
C TYR A 67 -13.70 -1.60 3.82
N PHE A 68 -13.26 -1.42 2.58
CA PHE A 68 -12.77 -2.50 1.75
C PHE A 68 -11.56 -3.19 2.39
N ASN A 69 -10.54 -2.42 2.80
CA ASN A 69 -9.36 -2.97 3.48
C ASN A 69 -9.72 -3.65 4.81
N GLN A 70 -10.62 -3.04 5.60
CA GLN A 70 -11.05 -3.63 6.87
C GLN A 70 -11.80 -4.96 6.66
N THR A 71 -12.59 -5.05 5.59
CA THR A 71 -13.31 -6.29 5.25
C THR A 71 -12.34 -7.38 4.78
N LEU A 72 -11.36 -7.03 3.94
CA LEU A 72 -10.32 -7.95 3.51
C LEU A 72 -9.48 -8.46 4.69
N GLU A 73 -9.08 -7.56 5.59
CA GLU A 73 -8.35 -7.91 6.80
C GLU A 73 -9.14 -8.93 7.64
N LYS A 74 -10.39 -8.60 7.99
CA LYS A 74 -11.27 -9.49 8.75
C LYS A 74 -11.52 -10.84 8.07
N LEU A 75 -11.57 -10.89 6.74
CA LEU A 75 -11.76 -12.13 6.00
C LEU A 75 -10.59 -13.08 6.21
N PHE A 76 -9.35 -12.59 6.09
CA PHE A 76 -8.16 -13.44 6.15
C PHE A 76 -7.61 -13.64 7.57
N THR A 77 -7.73 -12.66 8.47
CA THR A 77 -7.15 -12.74 9.82
C THR A 77 -8.18 -12.98 10.91
N GLY A 78 -9.43 -12.59 10.69
CA GLY A 78 -10.48 -12.56 11.70
C GLY A 78 -11.29 -13.85 11.85
N ARG A 79 -11.16 -14.81 10.92
CA ARG A 79 -11.88 -16.09 11.02
C ARG A 79 -11.17 -17.06 11.94
N GLU A 80 -11.90 -17.57 12.91
CA GLU A 80 -11.43 -18.61 13.81
C GLU A 80 -11.38 -19.95 13.09
N MET A 81 -10.34 -20.72 13.41
CA MET A 81 -10.13 -22.07 12.90
C MET A 81 -10.00 -23.02 14.07
N GLU A 82 -10.71 -24.15 13.99
CA GLU A 82 -10.48 -25.27 14.89
C GLU A 82 -9.09 -25.83 14.61
N THR A 83 -8.21 -25.72 15.60
CA THR A 83 -6.92 -26.38 15.59
C THR A 83 -7.10 -27.89 15.84
N ASN A 84 -6.08 -28.69 15.54
CA ASN A 84 -6.07 -30.13 15.85
C ASN A 84 -6.26 -30.42 17.36
N TYR A 85 -6.12 -29.41 18.21
CA TYR A 85 -6.32 -29.46 19.66
C TYR A 85 -7.72 -29.02 20.11
N GLY A 86 -8.64 -28.73 19.17
CA GLY A 86 -10.03 -28.34 19.45
C GLY A 86 -10.19 -26.91 19.97
N VAL A 87 -9.16 -26.07 19.84
CA VAL A 87 -9.22 -24.65 20.21
C VAL A 87 -9.40 -23.83 18.93
N GLU A 88 -10.35 -22.90 18.97
CA GLU A 88 -10.54 -21.86 17.96
C GLU A 88 -9.43 -20.82 18.09
N VAL A 89 -8.60 -20.68 17.06
CA VAL A 89 -7.46 -19.76 17.06
C VAL A 89 -7.56 -18.84 15.84
N ARG A 90 -7.22 -17.56 16.00
CA ARG A 90 -7.13 -16.59 14.88
C ARG A 90 -5.75 -16.67 14.22
N PHE A 91 -5.63 -16.14 12.99
CA PHE A 91 -4.34 -16.10 12.29
C PHE A 91 -3.23 -15.42 13.12
N GLU A 92 -3.57 -14.38 13.86
CA GLU A 92 -2.65 -13.61 14.72
C GLU A 92 -2.06 -14.41 15.88
N GLU A 93 -2.73 -15.51 16.27
CA GLU A 93 -2.37 -16.34 17.41
C GLU A 93 -1.73 -17.66 16.98
N LEU A 94 -1.42 -17.83 15.68
CA LEU A 94 -0.77 -19.03 15.17
C LEU A 94 0.69 -19.12 15.63
N VAL A 95 1.00 -20.17 16.39
CA VAL A 95 2.35 -20.41 16.93
C VAL A 95 3.09 -21.54 16.21
N THR A 96 2.40 -22.60 15.80
CA THR A 96 3.05 -23.80 15.27
C THR A 96 3.07 -23.84 13.73
N THR A 97 4.09 -24.48 13.16
CA THR A 97 4.19 -24.66 11.70
C THR A 97 3.12 -25.60 11.16
N ALA A 98 2.65 -26.55 11.98
CA ALA A 98 1.58 -27.47 11.59
C ALA A 98 0.25 -26.73 11.46
N ASP A 99 -0.08 -25.87 12.44
CA ASP A 99 -1.29 -25.05 12.40
C ASP A 99 -1.27 -24.05 11.25
N TRP A 100 -0.10 -23.50 10.92
CA TRP A 100 0.06 -22.62 9.74
C TRP A 100 -0.28 -23.34 8.42
N TRP A 101 0.15 -24.59 8.24
CA TRP A 101 -0.21 -25.38 7.06
C TRP A 101 -1.70 -25.70 7.01
N SER A 102 -2.30 -26.07 8.14
CA SER A 102 -3.75 -26.30 8.26
C SER A 102 -4.54 -25.03 7.92
N PHE A 103 -4.13 -23.86 8.41
CA PHE A 103 -4.73 -22.57 8.08
C PHE A 103 -4.72 -22.33 6.56
N LEU A 104 -3.55 -22.52 5.94
CA LEU A 104 -3.36 -22.28 4.51
C LEU A 104 -4.27 -23.18 3.67
N GLN A 105 -4.38 -24.46 4.05
CA GLN A 105 -5.19 -25.43 3.32
C GLN A 105 -6.69 -25.24 3.52
N TYR A 106 -7.15 -25.10 4.76
CA TYR A 106 -8.57 -25.21 5.08
C TYR A 106 -9.31 -23.87 5.17
N LYS A 107 -8.61 -22.76 5.47
CA LYS A 107 -9.23 -21.44 5.58
C LYS A 107 -8.81 -20.52 4.45
N PHE A 108 -7.51 -20.30 4.29
CA PHE A 108 -7.01 -19.34 3.31
C PHE A 108 -7.44 -19.66 1.87
N LEU A 109 -7.35 -20.92 1.45
CA LEU A 109 -7.78 -21.33 0.11
C LEU A 109 -9.30 -21.23 -0.07
N ASP A 110 -10.08 -21.55 0.96
CA ASP A 110 -11.55 -21.46 0.94
C ASP A 110 -11.99 -19.99 0.79
N ASP A 111 -11.40 -19.10 1.60
CA ASP A 111 -11.64 -17.66 1.56
C ASP A 111 -11.19 -17.02 0.24
N LEU A 112 -10.10 -17.51 -0.36
CA LEU A 112 -9.58 -17.02 -1.63
C LEU A 112 -10.41 -17.46 -2.83
N HIS A 113 -10.94 -18.67 -2.80
CA HIS A 113 -11.79 -19.16 -3.88
C HIS A 113 -13.21 -18.61 -3.81
N GLY A 114 -13.63 -18.19 -2.61
CA GLY A 114 -14.96 -17.64 -2.36
C GLY A 114 -16.05 -18.68 -2.59
N GLU A 115 -17.28 -18.33 -2.27
CA GLU A 115 -18.41 -19.09 -2.78
C GLU A 115 -18.37 -19.02 -4.30
N MET A 116 -18.04 -20.13 -4.94
CA MET A 116 -18.30 -20.28 -6.35
C MET A 116 -19.81 -20.09 -6.49
N LEU A 117 -20.21 -18.96 -7.08
CA LEU A 117 -21.54 -18.79 -7.67
C LEU A 117 -21.66 -19.84 -8.78
N SER A 118 -21.80 -21.09 -8.36
CA SER A 118 -22.41 -22.14 -9.14
C SER A 118 -23.76 -21.56 -9.44
N SER A 119 -23.98 -21.20 -10.70
CA SER A 119 -25.25 -20.84 -11.32
C SER A 119 -26.41 -21.62 -10.69
N THR A 120 -26.90 -21.12 -9.57
CA THR A 120 -27.94 -21.70 -8.72
C THR A 120 -28.58 -20.57 -7.91
N GLU A 121 -28.76 -19.42 -8.54
CA GLU A 121 -30.00 -18.70 -8.33
C GLU A 121 -30.73 -18.69 -9.66
N ASN A 122 -32.00 -19.05 -9.57
CA ASN A 122 -32.93 -19.23 -10.67
C ASN A 122 -33.14 -17.90 -11.42
N GLU A 123 -32.19 -17.52 -12.26
CA GLU A 123 -32.43 -16.53 -13.29
C GLU A 123 -32.37 -17.21 -14.65
N THR A 124 -33.57 -17.36 -15.19
CA THR A 124 -33.91 -17.72 -16.56
C THR A 124 -33.30 -16.70 -17.55
N PHE A 125 -31.98 -16.61 -17.65
CA PHE A 125 -31.35 -16.02 -18.82
C PHE A 125 -31.07 -17.11 -19.84
N SER A 126 -32.14 -17.48 -20.54
CA SER A 126 -32.09 -18.30 -21.73
C SER A 126 -31.29 -17.58 -22.82
N LEU A 127 -29.98 -17.83 -22.86
CA LEU A 127 -29.19 -17.66 -24.08
C LEU A 127 -29.40 -18.89 -24.96
N ASN A 128 -30.61 -19.01 -25.49
CA ASN A 128 -30.89 -19.87 -26.63
C ASN A 128 -30.29 -19.22 -27.88
N ASN A 129 -28.98 -19.36 -28.07
CA ASN A 129 -28.44 -19.43 -29.43
C ASN A 129 -27.13 -20.20 -29.44
N LYS A 130 -27.26 -21.46 -29.85
CA LYS A 130 -26.19 -22.41 -30.14
C LYS A 130 -25.41 -21.89 -31.34
N THR A 131 -24.38 -21.08 -31.10
CA THR A 131 -23.37 -20.79 -32.12
C THR A 131 -22.17 -21.69 -31.88
N ASN A 132 -21.87 -22.51 -32.87
CA ASN A 132 -20.66 -23.33 -32.93
C ASN A 132 -19.47 -22.37 -33.07
N GLY A 133 -18.76 -22.09 -31.97
CA GLY A 133 -17.82 -20.97 -32.02
C GLY A 133 -16.79 -20.83 -30.89
N LYS A 134 -16.08 -21.90 -30.49
CA LYS A 134 -14.78 -21.82 -29.78
C LYS A 134 -14.62 -20.69 -28.74
N ASP A 135 -15.56 -20.56 -27.83
CA ASP A 135 -15.53 -19.57 -26.75
C ASP A 135 -15.89 -20.24 -25.42
N GLY A 136 -15.12 -21.27 -25.06
CA GLY A 136 -15.04 -21.83 -23.70
C GLY A 136 -14.41 -20.87 -22.68
N LEU A 137 -14.68 -19.57 -22.82
CA LEU A 137 -14.19 -18.50 -21.95
C LEU A 137 -15.32 -17.89 -21.12
N ALA A 138 -16.34 -18.67 -20.76
CA ALA A 138 -16.94 -18.56 -19.43
C ALA A 138 -15.88 -19.02 -18.42
N LYS A 139 -14.81 -18.24 -18.37
CA LYS A 139 -13.62 -18.39 -17.56
C LYS A 139 -14.09 -18.30 -16.12
N TRP A 140 -13.80 -19.34 -15.34
CA TRP A 140 -13.95 -19.40 -13.89
C TRP A 140 -13.46 -18.12 -13.22
N GLN A 141 -14.32 -17.09 -13.18
CA GLN A 141 -14.01 -15.83 -12.56
C GLN A 141 -14.34 -16.02 -11.10
N ARG A 142 -13.29 -16.31 -10.33
CA ARG A 142 -13.39 -16.45 -8.89
C ARG A 142 -13.68 -15.07 -8.32
N VAL A 143 -14.92 -14.91 -7.87
CA VAL A 143 -15.40 -13.68 -7.28
C VAL A 143 -15.09 -13.76 -5.79
N VAL A 144 -14.13 -12.95 -5.35
CA VAL A 144 -13.81 -12.77 -3.94
C VAL A 144 -14.69 -11.64 -3.42
N LEU A 145 -15.37 -11.83 -2.28
CA LEU A 145 -16.23 -10.80 -1.68
C LEU A 145 -17.32 -10.27 -2.63
N LYS A 146 -18.05 -11.17 -3.33
CA LYS A 146 -19.22 -10.92 -4.22
C LYS A 146 -19.04 -9.96 -5.41
N ASP A 147 -18.09 -9.02 -5.36
CA ASP A 147 -17.86 -7.96 -6.36
C ASP A 147 -16.37 -7.80 -6.76
N ASN A 148 -15.43 -8.53 -6.15
CA ASN A 148 -14.00 -8.42 -6.50
C ASN A 148 -13.52 -9.59 -7.35
N ILE A 149 -12.61 -9.30 -8.29
CA ILE A 149 -11.98 -10.30 -9.13
C ILE A 149 -10.58 -10.65 -8.62
N LEU A 150 -10.29 -11.94 -8.47
CA LEU A 150 -8.93 -12.39 -8.19
C LEU A 150 -8.07 -12.35 -9.47
N LEU A 151 -6.97 -11.61 -9.42
CA LEU A 151 -6.03 -11.50 -10.54
C LEU A 151 -4.91 -12.55 -10.41
N GLY A 152 -5.02 -13.61 -11.21
CA GLY A 152 -4.00 -14.66 -11.27
C GLY A 152 -3.93 -15.54 -10.02
N PRO A 153 -3.04 -16.54 -10.01
CA PRO A 153 -2.85 -17.41 -8.86
C PRO A 153 -2.00 -16.74 -7.77
N PRO A 154 -2.22 -17.06 -6.48
CA PRO A 154 -1.35 -16.61 -5.40
C PRO A 154 0.04 -17.24 -5.52
N ARG A 155 1.07 -16.52 -5.04
CA ARG A 155 2.46 -16.99 -5.01
C ARG A 155 2.95 -17.06 -3.56
N LEU A 156 3.37 -18.25 -3.13
CA LEU A 156 4.07 -18.44 -1.87
C LEU A 156 5.57 -18.18 -2.06
N ARG A 157 6.17 -17.43 -1.13
CA ARG A 157 7.61 -17.15 -1.09
C ARG A 157 8.16 -17.59 0.26
N GLN A 158 9.25 -18.34 0.23
CA GLN A 158 9.97 -18.81 1.41
C GLN A 158 11.41 -18.30 1.37
N ILE A 159 11.96 -18.00 2.55
CA ILE A 159 13.37 -17.69 2.76
C ILE A 159 13.99 -18.78 3.65
N ARG A 160 15.28 -19.05 3.46
CA ARG A 160 16.02 -20.05 4.24
C ARG A 160 17.41 -19.51 4.60
N VAL A 161 17.90 -19.91 5.77
CA VAL A 161 19.25 -19.61 6.28
C VAL A 161 20.14 -20.83 6.10
N LYS A 162 21.42 -20.62 5.82
CA LYS A 162 22.40 -21.72 5.66
C LYS A 162 22.59 -22.47 6.98
N GLU A 163 22.91 -23.75 6.86
CA GLU A 163 23.35 -24.56 8.00
C GLU A 163 24.67 -24.02 8.60
N ASN A 164 24.84 -24.25 9.91
CA ASN A 164 26.04 -23.93 10.67
C ASN A 164 26.46 -22.45 10.63
N THR A 165 25.46 -21.57 10.59
CA THR A 165 25.63 -20.12 10.61
C THR A 165 25.63 -19.53 12.02
N CYS A 166 25.25 -20.32 13.02
CA CYS A 166 25.17 -19.89 14.40
C CYS A 166 26.45 -20.24 15.19
N HIS A 167 26.70 -19.49 16.26
CA HIS A 167 27.78 -19.78 17.19
C HIS A 167 27.29 -20.73 18.30
N VAL A 168 27.67 -22.00 18.22
CA VAL A 168 27.41 -23.00 19.27
C VAL A 168 28.64 -23.11 20.17
N ASN A 169 28.45 -23.08 21.50
CA ASN A 169 29.54 -23.32 22.45
C ASN A 169 30.02 -24.79 22.33
N GLU A 170 31.33 -25.01 22.40
CA GLU A 170 31.98 -26.30 22.22
C GLU A 170 31.41 -27.42 23.10
N ALA A 171 30.95 -27.08 24.31
CA ALA A 171 30.30 -28.03 25.22
C ALA A 171 29.02 -28.66 24.64
N PHE A 172 28.34 -27.97 23.71
CA PHE A 172 27.05 -28.41 23.13
C PHE A 172 27.18 -29.00 21.72
N LEU A 173 28.38 -29.01 21.13
CA LEU A 173 28.59 -29.57 19.78
C LEU A 173 28.20 -31.05 19.67
N ARG A 174 28.22 -31.80 20.78
CA ARG A 174 27.81 -33.22 20.80
C ARG A 174 26.29 -33.43 20.72
N TYR A 175 25.49 -32.39 20.98
CA TYR A 175 24.03 -32.49 21.03
C TYR A 175 23.34 -31.91 19.79
N PHE A 176 24.00 -31.01 19.06
CA PHE A 176 23.43 -30.34 17.89
C PHE A 176 24.30 -30.60 16.65
N ASN A 177 23.76 -31.36 15.68
CA ASN A 177 24.44 -31.63 14.41
C ASN A 177 24.32 -30.48 13.40
N SER A 178 23.29 -29.65 13.53
CA SER A 178 23.00 -28.53 12.63
C SER A 178 22.46 -27.35 13.41
N CYS A 179 22.92 -26.15 13.07
CA CYS A 179 22.39 -24.93 13.66
C CYS A 179 22.00 -23.89 12.61
N TYR A 180 20.96 -23.12 12.91
CA TYR A 180 20.47 -22.03 12.08
C TYR A 180 20.48 -20.75 12.91
N GLY A 181 21.20 -19.74 12.43
CA GLY A 181 21.22 -18.43 13.07
C GLY A 181 19.99 -17.59 12.75
N GLU A 182 19.97 -16.37 13.28
CA GLU A 182 19.02 -15.33 12.88
C GLU A 182 19.16 -15.01 11.38
N TYR A 183 18.09 -14.53 10.75
CA TYR A 183 18.14 -14.14 9.36
C TYR A 183 19.06 -12.91 9.16
N ASP A 184 20.14 -13.11 8.42
CA ASP A 184 20.91 -12.04 7.77
C ASP A 184 21.03 -12.35 6.27
N ARG A 185 20.92 -11.31 5.44
CA ARG A 185 21.10 -11.37 3.99
C ARG A 185 22.43 -12.02 3.58
N LYS A 186 23.47 -11.92 4.41
CA LYS A 186 24.79 -12.55 4.15
C LYS A 186 24.79 -14.07 4.29
N ILE A 187 23.95 -14.59 5.18
CA ILE A 187 23.85 -16.03 5.51
C ILE A 187 22.60 -16.68 4.91
N GLU A 188 21.89 -15.95 4.04
CA GLU A 188 20.80 -16.46 3.23
C GLU A 188 21.27 -17.64 2.37
N ASP A 189 20.52 -18.73 2.44
CA ASP A 189 20.78 -19.90 1.63
C ASP A 189 20.15 -19.74 0.24
N ARG A 190 21.03 -19.66 -0.77
CA ARG A 190 20.66 -19.55 -2.19
C ARG A 190 20.95 -20.83 -2.97
N SER A 191 21.31 -21.90 -2.27
CA SER A 191 21.53 -23.18 -2.91
C SER A 191 20.23 -23.62 -3.62
N PRO A 192 20.33 -24.18 -4.85
CA PRO A 192 19.18 -24.71 -5.56
C PRO A 192 18.79 -26.07 -4.97
N VAL A 193 18.46 -26.12 -3.69
CA VAL A 193 18.00 -27.36 -3.05
C VAL A 193 16.50 -27.44 -3.24
N TYR A 194 16.10 -28.10 -4.33
CA TYR A 194 14.80 -28.74 -4.40
C TYR A 194 14.89 -30.01 -3.55
N LYS A 195 14.18 -30.08 -2.42
CA LYS A 195 13.83 -31.41 -1.90
C LYS A 195 12.74 -31.92 -2.83
N LYS A 196 13.07 -32.96 -3.60
CA LYS A 196 12.13 -33.71 -4.44
C LYS A 196 11.19 -34.51 -3.56
#